data_AF-A0A2G2WT80-F1
#
_entry.id   AF-A0A2G2WT80-F1
#
_cell.length_a   1.000
_cell.length_b   1.000
_cell.length_c   1.000
_cell.angle_alpha   90.00
_cell.angle_beta   90.00
_cell.angle_gamma   90.00
#
_symmetry.space_group_name_H-M   'P 1'
#
loop_
_entity.id
_entity.type
_entity.pdbx_description
1 polymer ?
#
loop_
_entity_poly.entity_id
_entity_poly.type
_entity_poly.pdbx_seq_one_letter_code
_entity_poly.pdbx_strand_id
1 'polypeptide(L)'
;MTRKAKEFTSRDLNVQENSVCVWTNTMDDTLVDAYCHEDALGHRVGGIFTTHAMDNILKELQFKFPDKVINKEKIHNQMKIIKRQFTKYYDTFHQSGMSGFAWDPITHKWDAEPEVWDQLIQAKPQAAELKNKSFRNYEKLVMLYGNDRATEKHVETGSDMLKRECS
;
A
#
# COMPACT_ATOMS: atom_id res chain seq x y z
N MET A 1 25.09 -15.12 45.01
CA MET A 1 25.26 -14.03 44.02
C MET A 1 23.88 -13.71 43.45
N THR A 2 23.21 -12.71 43.99
CA THR A 2 21.83 -12.33 43.61
C THR A 2 21.87 -11.36 42.43
N ARG A 3 21.32 -11.75 41.27
CA ARG A 3 21.12 -10.85 40.13
C ARG A 3 19.98 -9.89 40.47
N LYS A 4 20.25 -8.59 40.53
CA LYS A 4 19.20 -7.56 40.64
C LYS A 4 18.41 -7.54 39.33
N ALA A 5 17.08 -7.68 39.41
CA ALA A 5 16.18 -7.33 38.33
C ALA A 5 16.28 -5.81 38.10
N LYS A 6 16.53 -5.38 36.86
CA LYS A 6 16.39 -3.97 36.47
C LYS A 6 14.90 -3.65 36.42
N GLU A 7 14.44 -2.77 37.29
CA GLU A 7 13.13 -2.13 37.15
C GLU A 7 13.15 -1.26 35.90
N PHE A 8 12.41 -1.66 34.87
CA PHE A 8 12.13 -0.83 33.71
C PHE A 8 11.11 0.23 34.13
N THR A 9 11.44 1.51 33.93
CA THR A 9 10.58 2.61 34.37
C THR A 9 9.48 2.87 33.36
N SER A 10 8.32 3.33 33.82
CA SER A 10 7.14 3.67 32.99
C SER A 10 7.44 4.69 31.87
N ARG A 11 8.51 5.50 32.01
CA ARG A 11 8.96 6.43 30.97
C ARG A 11 9.61 5.74 29.77
N ASP A 12 10.25 4.60 29.97
CA ASP A 12 10.92 3.83 28.90
C ASP A 12 9.91 3.16 27.96
N LEU A 13 8.70 2.86 28.45
CA LEU A 13 7.61 2.31 27.64
C LEU A 13 6.99 3.36 26.70
N ASN A 14 6.97 4.64 27.09
CA ASN A 14 6.34 5.72 26.34
C ASN A 14 7.25 6.34 25.26
N VAL A 15 8.57 6.21 25.37
CA VAL A 15 9.53 6.68 24.36
C VAL A 15 9.55 5.75 23.13
N GLN A 16 9.22 4.48 23.32
CA GLN A 16 9.24 3.48 22.25
C GLN A 16 8.05 3.66 21.28
N GLU A 17 6.83 3.93 21.80
CA GLU A 17 5.58 3.99 21.01
C GLU A 17 5.61 5.04 19.89
N ASN A 18 6.20 6.22 20.15
CA ASN A 18 6.24 7.34 19.20
C ASN A 18 7.54 7.46 18.39
N SER A 19 8.45 6.48 18.46
CA SER A 19 9.64 6.46 17.61
C SER A 19 9.24 6.41 16.14
N VAL A 20 9.71 7.36 15.33
CA VAL A 20 9.46 7.39 13.89
C VAL A 20 10.11 6.15 13.26
N CYS A 21 9.28 5.23 12.77
CA CYS A 21 9.76 4.07 12.03
C CYS A 21 10.07 4.52 10.60
N VAL A 22 11.35 4.59 10.25
CA VAL A 22 11.77 4.83 8.87
C VAL A 22 11.65 3.51 8.10
N TRP A 23 10.65 3.44 7.21
CA TRP A 23 10.40 2.27 6.39
C TRP A 23 11.44 2.16 5.27
N THR A 24 12.03 0.97 5.15
CA THR A 24 12.95 0.64 4.06
C THR A 24 12.21 -0.10 2.97
N ASN A 25 12.80 -0.18 1.78
CA ASN A 25 12.23 -0.94 0.66
C ASN A 25 11.94 -2.40 1.05
N THR A 26 12.84 -3.04 1.78
CA THR A 26 12.66 -4.43 2.24
C THR A 26 11.51 -4.58 3.23
N MET A 27 11.26 -3.57 4.05
CA MET A 27 10.10 -3.54 4.94
C MET A 27 8.81 -3.34 4.17
N ASP A 28 8.80 -2.47 3.16
CA ASP A 28 7.65 -2.29 2.26
C ASP A 28 7.34 -3.56 1.45
N ASP A 29 8.37 -4.22 0.93
CA ASP A 29 8.24 -5.49 0.22
C ASP A 29 7.62 -6.57 1.13
N THR A 30 8.16 -6.70 2.35
CA THR A 30 7.62 -7.63 3.36
C THR A 30 6.18 -7.29 3.74
N LEU A 31 5.87 -6.00 3.91
CA LEU A 31 4.54 -5.53 4.23
C LEU A 31 3.54 -5.88 3.13
N VAL A 32 3.88 -5.63 1.86
CA VAL A 32 3.00 -5.97 0.74
C VAL A 32 2.82 -7.48 0.61
N ASP A 33 3.89 -8.27 0.81
CA ASP A 33 3.82 -9.73 0.79
C ASP A 33 2.89 -10.29 1.87
N ALA A 34 2.99 -9.78 3.10
CA ALA A 34 2.14 -10.20 4.20
C ALA A 34 0.66 -9.89 3.91
N TYR A 35 0.36 -8.72 3.33
CA TYR A 35 -1.01 -8.39 2.90
C TYR A 35 -1.51 -9.31 1.76
N CYS A 36 -0.67 -9.63 0.78
CA CYS A 36 -1.02 -10.57 -0.28
C CYS A 36 -1.29 -11.98 0.27
N HIS A 37 -0.49 -12.42 1.23
CA HIS A 37 -0.66 -13.71 1.86
C HIS A 37 -1.99 -13.80 2.62
N GLU A 38 -2.30 -12.81 3.46
CA GLU A 38 -3.57 -12.77 4.20
C GLU A 38 -4.79 -12.63 3.28
N ASP A 39 -4.68 -11.92 2.16
CA ASP A 39 -5.72 -11.84 1.13
C ASP A 39 -5.97 -13.21 0.48
N ALA A 40 -4.89 -13.94 0.13
CA ALA A 40 -4.96 -15.29 -0.42
C ALA A 40 -5.54 -16.32 0.57
N LEU A 41 -5.40 -16.09 1.88
CA LEU A 41 -6.05 -16.89 2.93
C LEU A 41 -7.53 -16.54 3.13
N GLY A 42 -8.06 -15.54 2.43
CA GLY A 42 -9.45 -15.11 2.55
C GLY A 42 -9.73 -14.25 3.80
N HIS A 43 -8.68 -13.72 4.45
CA HIS A 43 -8.84 -12.88 5.63
C HIS A 43 -9.15 -11.41 5.31
N ARG A 44 -9.60 -11.15 4.08
CA ARG A 44 -10.13 -9.88 3.63
C ARG A 44 -11.60 -10.04 3.25
N VAL A 45 -12.48 -9.37 3.99
CA VAL A 45 -13.94 -9.44 3.83
C VAL A 45 -14.48 -8.05 3.53
N GLY A 46 -15.22 -7.91 2.42
CA GLY A 46 -15.76 -6.60 2.00
C GLY A 46 -14.67 -5.54 1.78
N GLY A 47 -13.48 -5.95 1.30
CA GLY A 47 -12.34 -5.06 1.09
C GLY A 47 -11.53 -4.73 2.35
N ILE A 48 -11.99 -5.15 3.53
CA ILE A 48 -11.36 -4.87 4.84
C ILE A 48 -10.64 -6.13 5.34
N PHE A 49 -9.38 -5.97 5.76
CA PHE A 49 -8.64 -7.04 6.40
C PHE A 49 -9.11 -7.25 7.84
N THR A 50 -9.32 -8.50 8.23
CA THR A 50 -9.76 -8.86 9.59
C THR A 50 -8.70 -8.49 10.64
N THR A 51 -9.13 -8.38 11.90
CA THR A 51 -8.19 -8.18 13.02
C THR A 51 -7.15 -9.28 13.09
N HIS A 52 -7.53 -10.53 12.79
CA HIS A 52 -6.63 -11.68 12.74
C HIS A 52 -5.51 -11.49 11.70
N ALA A 53 -5.86 -11.08 10.48
CA ALA A 53 -4.86 -10.76 9.46
C ALA A 53 -3.90 -9.66 9.91
N MET A 54 -4.42 -8.59 10.52
CA MET A 54 -3.59 -7.50 11.03
C MET A 54 -2.64 -7.95 12.15
N ASP A 55 -3.07 -8.88 13.01
CA ASP A 55 -2.20 -9.48 14.04
C ASP A 55 -1.10 -10.34 13.43
N ASN A 56 -1.41 -11.12 12.40
CA ASN A 56 -0.42 -11.95 11.71
C ASN A 56 0.63 -11.09 10.98
N ILE A 57 0.18 -10.08 10.23
CA ILE A 57 1.06 -9.12 9.55
C ILE A 57 1.99 -8.42 10.55
N LEU A 58 1.45 -7.97 11.70
CA LEU A 58 2.25 -7.36 12.74
C LEU A 58 3.31 -8.32 13.30
N LYS A 59 2.94 -9.56 13.61
CA LYS A 59 3.86 -10.58 14.11
C LYS A 59 4.96 -10.89 13.11
N GLU A 60 4.63 -11.01 11.83
CA GLU A 60 5.62 -11.27 10.78
C GLU A 60 6.63 -10.12 10.66
N LEU A 61 6.16 -8.88 10.66
CA LEU A 61 7.03 -7.69 10.58
C LEU A 61 7.92 -7.57 11.82
N GLN A 62 7.39 -7.78 13.01
CA GLN A 62 8.19 -7.76 14.24
C GLN A 62 9.21 -8.90 14.29
N PHE A 63 8.87 -10.06 13.74
CA PHE A 63 9.80 -11.19 13.64
C PHE A 63 10.94 -10.92 12.65
N LYS A 64 10.64 -10.37 11.47
CA LYS A 64 11.64 -10.05 10.44
C LYS A 64 12.48 -8.82 10.76
N PHE A 65 11.92 -7.86 11.51
CA PHE A 65 12.56 -6.59 11.86
C PHE A 65 12.51 -6.34 13.38
N PRO A 66 13.19 -7.17 14.19
CA PRO A 66 13.09 -7.11 15.65
C PRO A 66 13.70 -5.83 16.25
N ASP A 67 14.54 -5.12 15.48
CA ASP A 67 15.14 -3.84 15.85
C ASP A 67 14.21 -2.64 15.58
N LYS A 68 13.06 -2.86 14.92
CA LYS A 68 12.11 -1.81 14.56
C LYS A 68 10.90 -1.81 15.48
N VAL A 69 10.48 -0.61 15.89
CA VAL A 69 9.26 -0.44 16.68
C VAL A 69 8.05 -0.32 15.76
N ILE A 70 7.45 -1.46 15.46
CA ILE A 70 6.30 -1.58 14.55
C ILE A 70 5.05 -1.89 15.38
N ASN A 71 3.96 -1.18 15.09
CA ASN A 71 2.62 -1.43 15.63
C ASN A 71 1.57 -1.39 14.49
N LYS A 72 0.32 -1.75 14.79
CA LYS A 72 -0.76 -1.80 13.79
C LYS A 72 -1.01 -0.45 13.11
N GLU A 73 -0.87 0.65 13.84
CA GLU A 73 -1.06 2.00 13.30
C GLU A 73 -0.01 2.34 12.25
N LYS A 74 1.27 2.09 12.55
CA LYS A 74 2.39 2.30 11.61
C LYS A 74 2.24 1.44 10.36
N ILE A 75 1.80 0.19 10.51
CA ILE A 75 1.48 -0.71 9.39
C ILE A 75 0.38 -0.11 8.49
N HIS A 76 -0.72 0.34 9.09
CA HIS A 76 -1.81 0.96 8.34
C HIS A 76 -1.33 2.23 7.62
N ASN A 77 -0.66 3.13 8.33
CA ASN A 77 -0.16 4.38 7.77
C ASN A 77 0.80 4.13 6.60
N GLN A 78 1.70 3.15 6.72
CA GLN A 78 2.61 2.79 5.63
C GLN A 78 1.87 2.21 4.43
N MET A 79 0.95 1.26 4.65
CA MET A 79 0.15 0.70 3.56
C MET A 79 -0.68 1.78 2.86
N LYS A 80 -1.19 2.78 3.60
CA LYS A 80 -1.88 3.93 3.03
C LYS A 80 -0.97 4.78 2.13
N ILE A 81 0.29 4.96 2.50
CA ILE A 81 1.29 5.65 1.68
C ILE A 81 1.58 4.86 0.40
N ILE A 82 1.85 3.55 0.52
CA ILE A 82 2.10 2.65 -0.62
C ILE A 82 0.92 2.68 -1.60
N LYS A 83 -0.31 2.55 -1.09
CA LYS A 83 -1.54 2.65 -1.88
C LYS A 83 -1.65 3.97 -2.63
N ARG A 84 -1.37 5.10 -1.97
CA ARG A 84 -1.41 6.42 -2.63
C ARG A 84 -0.42 6.53 -3.78
N GLN A 85 0.79 5.99 -3.60
CA GLN A 85 1.77 5.93 -4.69
C GLN A 85 1.27 5.05 -5.83
N PHE A 86 0.80 3.84 -5.51
CA PHE A 86 0.20 2.93 -6.49
C PHE A 86 -0.92 3.59 -7.29
N THR A 87 -1.86 4.28 -6.64
CA THR A 87 -2.94 5.01 -7.28
C THR A 87 -2.41 6.03 -8.29
N LYS A 88 -1.35 6.78 -7.95
CA LYS A 88 -0.73 7.75 -8.87
C LYS A 88 -0.20 7.06 -10.13
N TYR A 89 0.47 5.91 -10.00
CA TYR A 89 0.95 5.13 -11.15
C TYR A 89 -0.23 4.56 -11.95
N TYR A 90 -1.14 3.85 -11.29
CA TYR A 90 -2.30 3.22 -11.92
C TYR A 90 -3.13 4.22 -12.73
N ASP A 91 -3.43 5.40 -12.16
CA ASP A 91 -4.24 6.42 -12.84
C ASP A 91 -3.47 7.13 -13.97
N THR A 92 -2.15 7.17 -13.89
CA THR A 92 -1.33 7.74 -14.96
C THR A 92 -1.35 6.82 -16.19
N PHE A 93 -1.15 5.51 -16.01
CA PHE A 93 -0.96 4.58 -17.13
C PHE A 93 -2.24 3.85 -17.58
N HIS A 94 -3.12 3.45 -16.65
CA HIS A 94 -4.37 2.77 -17.02
C HIS A 94 -5.52 3.73 -17.30
N GLN A 95 -5.50 4.96 -16.77
CA GLN A 95 -6.53 5.97 -17.03
C GLN A 95 -6.09 7.07 -18.00
N SER A 96 -4.92 6.97 -18.66
CA SER A 96 -4.57 7.88 -19.75
C SER A 96 -5.36 7.58 -21.03
N GLY A 97 -5.89 6.36 -21.19
CA GLY A 97 -6.46 5.91 -22.46
C GLY A 97 -5.41 5.74 -23.57
N MET A 98 -4.12 5.88 -23.24
CA MET A 98 -3.01 5.73 -24.18
C MET A 98 -2.57 4.27 -24.23
N SER A 99 -2.63 3.67 -25.40
CA SER A 99 -1.98 2.38 -25.69
C SER A 99 -0.48 2.56 -25.90
N GLY A 100 0.30 1.50 -25.71
CA GLY A 100 1.75 1.52 -26.00
C GLY A 100 2.65 1.59 -24.76
N PHE A 101 2.05 1.60 -23.57
CA PHE A 101 2.78 1.40 -22.32
C PHE A 101 2.73 -0.07 -21.90
N ALA A 102 3.91 -0.65 -21.67
CA ALA A 102 4.07 -1.98 -21.11
C ALA A 102 4.73 -1.89 -19.73
N TRP A 103 4.33 -2.76 -18.81
CA TRP A 103 5.02 -2.90 -17.53
C TRP A 103 6.15 -3.92 -17.68
N ASP A 104 7.37 -3.53 -17.31
CA ASP A 104 8.53 -4.42 -17.25
C ASP A 104 8.68 -4.99 -15.81
N PRO A 105 8.44 -6.29 -15.60
CA PRO A 105 8.54 -6.92 -14.29
C PRO A 105 9.98 -7.04 -13.77
N ILE A 106 10.99 -6.95 -14.64
CA ILE A 106 12.40 -7.09 -14.26
C ILE A 106 12.94 -5.76 -13.74
N THR A 107 12.73 -4.68 -14.49
CA THR A 107 13.19 -3.34 -14.07
C THR A 107 12.19 -2.63 -13.14
N HIS A 108 10.98 -3.18 -13.00
CA HIS A 108 9.85 -2.58 -12.29
C HIS A 108 9.52 -1.17 -12.78
N LYS A 109 9.49 -0.99 -14.10
CA LYS A 109 9.25 0.31 -14.76
C LYS A 109 8.22 0.16 -15.88
N TRP A 110 7.66 1.30 -16.26
CA TRP A 110 6.90 1.39 -17.49
C TRP A 110 7.86 1.61 -18.66
N ASP A 111 7.66 0.82 -19.71
CA ASP A 111 8.38 0.91 -20.96
C ASP A 111 7.43 1.31 -22.09
N ALA A 112 7.90 2.19 -22.96
CA ALA A 112 7.17 2.72 -24.10
C ALA A 112 8.12 3.47 -25.03
N GLU A 113 7.71 3.64 -26.28
CA GLU A 113 8.44 4.45 -27.25
C GLU A 113 8.57 5.92 -26.77
N PRO A 114 9.67 6.62 -27.11
CA PRO A 114 9.89 8.01 -26.72
C PRO A 114 8.71 8.93 -27.05
N GLU A 115 8.11 8.76 -28.22
CA GLU A 115 6.97 9.56 -28.70
C GLU A 115 5.72 9.34 -27.84
N VAL A 116 5.51 8.12 -27.34
CA VAL A 116 4.39 7.77 -26.46
C VAL A 116 4.59 8.41 -25.08
N TRP A 117 5.83 8.42 -24.57
CA TRP A 117 6.18 9.18 -23.37
C TRP A 117 5.93 10.68 -23.53
N ASP A 118 6.34 11.26 -24.65
CA ASP A 118 6.19 12.70 -24.89
C ASP A 118 4.72 13.11 -24.98
N GLN A 119 3.88 12.31 -25.64
CA GLN A 119 2.42 12.52 -25.66
C GLN A 119 1.81 12.44 -24.25
N LEU A 120 2.20 11.45 -23.45
CA LEU A 120 1.72 11.32 -22.07
C LEU A 120 2.16 12.51 -21.21
N ILE A 121 3.41 12.95 -21.34
CA ILE A 121 3.94 14.09 -20.57
C ILE A 121 3.26 15.39 -21.01
N GLN A 122 2.99 15.57 -22.30
CA GLN A 122 2.24 16.73 -22.80
C GLN A 122 0.81 16.77 -22.22
N ALA A 123 0.13 15.63 -22.13
CA ALA A 123 -1.21 15.54 -21.55
C ALA A 123 -1.21 15.58 -20.01
N LYS A 124 -0.18 15.01 -19.37
CA LYS A 124 -0.02 14.84 -17.92
C LYS A 124 1.44 15.11 -17.53
N PRO A 125 1.85 16.38 -17.31
CA PRO A 125 3.24 16.74 -17.02
C PRO A 125 3.86 15.98 -15.84
N GLN A 126 3.05 15.61 -14.84
CA GLN A 126 3.47 14.80 -13.69
C GLN A 126 3.99 13.41 -14.05
N ALA A 127 3.68 12.89 -15.25
CA ALA A 127 4.17 11.61 -15.74
C ALA A 127 5.69 11.62 -16.01
N ALA A 128 6.28 12.80 -16.24
CA ALA A 128 7.71 12.95 -16.43
C ALA A 128 8.51 12.43 -15.23
N GLU A 129 7.99 12.61 -14.02
CA GLU A 129 8.61 12.07 -12.81
C GLU A 129 8.61 10.54 -12.75
N LEU A 130 7.68 9.88 -13.47
CA LEU A 130 7.48 8.44 -13.41
C LEU A 130 8.34 7.69 -14.43
N LYS A 131 8.77 8.36 -15.52
CA LYS A 131 9.54 7.77 -16.63
C LYS A 131 10.77 6.97 -16.17
N ASN A 132 11.49 7.48 -15.19
CA ASN A 132 12.73 6.85 -14.70
C ASN A 132 12.57 6.14 -13.35
N LYS A 133 11.40 6.22 -12.72
CA LYS A 133 11.17 5.67 -11.37
C LYS A 133 10.72 4.22 -11.45
N SER A 134 11.40 3.36 -10.70
CA SER A 134 10.92 2.01 -10.44
C SER A 134 9.81 2.02 -9.40
N PHE A 135 8.76 1.22 -9.59
CA PHE A 135 7.72 1.02 -8.59
C PHE A 135 7.62 -0.46 -8.20
N ARG A 136 8.33 -0.83 -7.13
CA ARG A 136 8.30 -2.19 -6.58
C ARG A 136 6.90 -2.60 -6.18
N ASN A 137 6.62 -3.91 -6.27
CA ASN A 137 5.34 -4.52 -5.90
C ASN A 137 4.12 -4.04 -6.72
N TYR A 138 4.32 -3.38 -7.87
CA TYR A 138 3.21 -2.90 -8.70
C TYR A 138 2.18 -4.00 -8.98
N GLU A 139 2.63 -5.15 -9.47
CA GLU A 139 1.77 -6.28 -9.83
C GLU A 139 1.00 -6.82 -8.62
N LYS A 140 1.66 -6.93 -7.46
CA LYS A 140 1.02 -7.33 -6.20
C LYS A 140 -0.07 -6.35 -5.79
N LEU A 141 0.17 -5.06 -5.97
CA LEU A 141 -0.80 -4.00 -5.66
C LEU A 141 -1.95 -3.97 -6.69
N VAL A 142 -1.70 -4.32 -7.96
CA VAL A 142 -2.77 -4.55 -8.95
C VAL A 142 -3.62 -5.75 -8.54
N MET A 143 -3.03 -6.86 -8.09
CA MET A 143 -3.79 -8.02 -7.62
C MET A 143 -4.65 -7.67 -6.40
N LEU A 144 -4.08 -6.95 -5.42
CA LEU A 144 -4.79 -6.56 -4.21
C LEU A 144 -5.88 -5.50 -4.46
N TYR A 145 -5.64 -4.51 -5.31
CA TYR A 145 -6.48 -3.29 -5.36
C TYR A 145 -6.97 -2.92 -6.76
N GLY A 146 -6.57 -3.64 -7.81
CA GLY A 146 -6.97 -3.34 -9.19
C GLY A 146 -8.48 -3.47 -9.43
N ASN A 147 -9.08 -4.55 -8.93
CA ASN A 147 -10.51 -4.84 -9.13
C ASN A 147 -11.44 -3.88 -8.36
N ASP A 148 -11.04 -3.47 -7.16
CA ASP A 148 -11.78 -2.49 -6.36
C ASP A 148 -11.93 -1.16 -7.12
N ARG A 149 -10.91 -0.79 -7.89
CA ARG A 149 -10.88 0.46 -8.67
C ARG A 149 -11.66 0.38 -9.98
N ALA A 150 -11.78 -0.80 -10.59
CA ALA A 150 -12.67 -1.01 -11.73
C ALA A 150 -14.15 -0.93 -11.30
N THR A 151 -14.45 -1.37 -10.08
CA THR A 151 -15.80 -1.41 -9.52
C THR A 151 -16.23 -0.06 -8.91
N GLU A 152 -15.30 0.71 -8.34
CA GLU A 152 -15.57 2.06 -7.78
C GLU A 152 -16.11 3.04 -8.83
N LYS A 153 -15.79 2.85 -10.12
CA LYS A 153 -16.37 3.62 -11.23
C LYS A 153 -17.87 3.36 -11.46
N HIS A 154 -18.47 2.40 -10.78
CA HIS A 154 -19.91 2.11 -10.84
C HIS A 154 -20.67 2.50 -9.57
N VAL A 155 -19.99 3.02 -8.55
CA VAL A 155 -20.61 3.48 -7.29
C VAL A 155 -20.30 4.96 -7.06
N GLU A 156 -20.51 5.78 -8.08
CA GLU A 156 -21.02 7.13 -7.85
C GLU A 156 -22.56 7.01 -7.77
N THR A 157 -23.11 7.52 -6.66
CA THR A 157 -24.55 7.56 -6.32
C THR A 157 -25.15 6.28 -5.71
N GLY A 158 -24.64 5.90 -4.53
CA GLY A 158 -25.32 4.99 -3.60
C GLY A 158 -25.77 5.61 -2.27
N SER A 159 -25.49 6.90 -2.02
CA SER A 159 -25.80 7.57 -0.75
C SER A 159 -27.05 8.46 -0.77
N ASP A 160 -27.73 8.62 -1.91
CA ASP A 160 -28.93 9.46 -2.06
C ASP A 160 -30.23 8.68 -2.31
N MET A 161 -30.31 7.41 -1.90
CA MET A 161 -31.53 6.59 -2.04
C MET A 161 -32.06 5.99 -0.73
N LEU A 162 -31.82 6.65 0.41
CA LEU A 162 -32.56 6.33 1.63
C LEU A 162 -33.55 7.45 2.00
N LYS A 163 -34.75 7.28 1.45
CA LYS A 163 -36.06 7.66 2.03
C LYS A 163 -36.42 9.15 2.05
N ARG A 164 -36.76 9.67 0.86
CA ARG A 164 -38.10 10.26 0.73
C ARG A 164 -39.08 9.10 0.59
N GLU A 165 -40.12 9.11 1.42
CA GLU A 165 -41.34 8.29 1.44
C GLU A 165 -41.63 7.78 2.86
N CYS A 166 -42.14 8.70 3.69
CA CYS A 166 -43.31 8.40 4.51
C CYS A 166 -44.39 9.39 4.05
N SER A 167 -45.49 8.85 3.53
CA SER A 167 -46.78 9.53 3.42
C SER A 167 -47.30 9.98 4.78
#